data_AF-A0A934Q9V3-F1
#
_entry.id   AF-A0A934Q9V3-F1
#
_cell.length_a   1.000
_cell.length_b   1.000
_cell.length_c   1.000
_cell.angle_alpha   90.00
_cell.angle_beta   90.00
_cell.angle_gamma   90.00
#
_symmetry.space_group_name_H-M   'P 1'
#
loop_
_entity.id
_entity.type
_entity.pdbx_description
1 polymer ?
#
loop_
_entity_poly.entity_id
_entity_poly.type
_entity_poly.pdbx_seq_one_letter_code
_entity_poly.pdbx_strand_id
1 'polypeptide(L)'
;MTSTDRLADQGAPGLGRALENPNPSSRLRAALAAGTHPEPGDVPVLIRRCGTEPDFFVRDRLTWALTRHPADTTVPLLLEALQPDSAPQARAQALHTLSKVGDDRARGPSHPRPSPPGSRMPTPRSPTVPRSSSAGAGRRTCRTRRSTRRNCADG
;
A
#
# COMPACT_ATOMS: atom_id res chain seq x y z
N MET A 1 -9.61 42.82 -7.44
CA MET A 1 -9.69 41.81 -6.37
C MET A 1 -10.57 40.68 -6.88
N THR A 2 -9.94 39.59 -7.29
CA THR A 2 -10.47 38.53 -8.16
C THR A 2 -11.56 37.69 -7.48
N SER A 3 -12.76 37.70 -8.08
CA SER A 3 -13.91 36.87 -7.69
C SER A 3 -13.79 35.40 -8.14
N THR A 4 -12.72 35.05 -8.85
CA THR A 4 -12.45 33.72 -9.41
C THR A 4 -11.87 32.71 -8.42
N ASP A 5 -11.46 33.15 -7.22
CA ASP A 5 -10.90 32.29 -6.18
C ASP A 5 -11.98 31.49 -5.40
N ARG A 6 -13.25 31.95 -5.42
CA ARG A 6 -14.35 31.29 -4.69
C ARG A 6 -14.99 30.08 -5.40
N LEU A 7 -14.70 29.86 -6.68
CA LEU A 7 -15.35 28.79 -7.46
C LEU A 7 -14.67 27.41 -7.29
N ALA A 8 -13.50 27.36 -6.66
CA ALA A 8 -12.81 26.10 -6.33
C ALA A 8 -13.16 25.55 -4.94
N ASP A 9 -13.88 26.32 -4.10
CA ASP A 9 -14.13 25.98 -2.69
C ASP A 9 -15.42 25.15 -2.44
N GLN A 10 -16.22 24.88 -3.48
CA GLN A 10 -17.46 24.14 -3.30
C GLN A 10 -17.55 22.98 -4.29
N GLY A 11 -17.18 21.78 -3.85
CA GLY A 11 -17.83 20.59 -4.40
C GLY A 11 -19.33 20.78 -4.35
N ALA A 12 -20.06 20.23 -5.34
CA ALA A 12 -21.42 20.66 -5.68
C ALA A 12 -22.22 21.01 -4.40
N PRO A 13 -22.85 22.19 -4.27
CA PRO A 13 -23.29 22.75 -2.98
C PRO A 13 -24.24 21.85 -2.14
N GLY A 14 -24.70 20.71 -2.69
CA GLY A 14 -25.39 19.64 -1.96
C GLY A 14 -24.52 18.44 -1.52
N LEU A 15 -23.42 18.09 -2.19
CA LEU A 15 -22.67 16.86 -1.94
C LEU A 15 -22.07 16.82 -0.54
N GLY A 16 -21.39 17.90 -0.12
CA GLY A 16 -20.80 17.99 1.23
C GLY A 16 -21.83 17.74 2.33
N ARG A 17 -22.97 18.45 2.26
CA ARG A 17 -24.07 18.29 3.20
C ARG A 17 -24.70 16.89 3.16
N ALA A 18 -24.82 16.29 1.98
CA ALA A 18 -25.34 14.93 1.83
C ALA A 18 -24.40 13.89 2.44
N LEU A 19 -23.09 14.09 2.31
CA LEU A 19 -22.07 13.25 2.93
C LEU A 19 -21.94 13.48 4.43
N GLU A 20 -22.42 14.58 4.99
CA GLU A 20 -22.47 14.81 6.44
C GLU A 20 -23.71 14.21 7.12
N ASN A 21 -24.64 13.66 6.34
CA ASN A 21 -25.88 13.10 6.89
C ASN A 21 -25.59 12.01 7.93
N PRO A 22 -26.27 11.98 9.09
CA PRO A 22 -26.03 10.97 10.12
C PRO A 22 -26.34 9.54 9.65
N ASN A 23 -27.26 9.38 8.69
CA ASN A 23 -27.63 8.09 8.14
C ASN A 23 -26.59 7.59 7.11
N PRO A 24 -25.91 6.45 7.34
CA PRO A 24 -24.92 5.91 6.40
C PRO A 24 -25.51 5.58 5.02
N SER A 25 -26.76 5.14 4.94
CA SER A 25 -27.42 4.88 3.65
C SER A 25 -27.61 6.14 2.81
N SER A 26 -27.81 7.30 3.44
CA SER A 26 -27.90 8.59 2.75
C SER A 26 -26.54 9.01 2.21
N ARG A 27 -25.47 8.84 3.00
CA ARG A 27 -24.09 9.10 2.54
C ARG A 27 -23.67 8.17 1.43
N LEU A 28 -24.01 6.89 1.53
CA LEU A 28 -23.77 5.90 0.49
C LEU A 28 -24.42 6.32 -0.84
N ARG A 29 -25.68 6.77 -0.80
CA ARG A 29 -26.41 7.29 -1.96
C ARG A 29 -25.75 8.54 -2.54
N ALA A 30 -25.22 9.43 -1.71
CA ALA A 30 -24.49 10.60 -2.17
C ALA A 30 -23.18 10.22 -2.88
N ALA A 31 -22.39 9.31 -2.29
CA ALA A 31 -21.16 8.80 -2.91
C ALA A 31 -21.44 8.03 -4.21
N LEU A 32 -22.55 7.26 -4.25
CA LEU A 32 -23.07 6.62 -5.46
C LEU A 32 -23.33 7.63 -6.57
N ALA A 33 -24.07 8.70 -6.27
CA ALA A 33 -24.39 9.74 -7.24
C ALA A 33 -23.12 10.42 -7.77
N ALA A 34 -22.19 10.81 -6.89
CA ALA A 34 -20.95 11.47 -7.26
C ALA A 34 -20.04 10.62 -8.18
N GLY A 35 -20.02 9.29 -8.02
CA GLY A 35 -19.26 8.44 -8.96
C GLY A 35 -20.01 8.10 -10.25
N THR A 36 -21.34 8.19 -10.26
CA THR A 36 -22.16 8.00 -11.47
C THR A 36 -22.14 9.25 -12.34
N HIS A 37 -22.14 10.43 -11.72
CA HIS A 37 -22.07 11.74 -12.37
C HIS A 37 -20.87 12.51 -11.81
N PRO A 38 -19.65 12.19 -12.26
CA PRO A 38 -18.43 12.76 -11.70
C PRO A 38 -18.26 14.21 -12.14
N GLU A 39 -18.20 15.11 -11.16
CA GLU A 39 -17.86 16.52 -11.34
C GLU A 39 -16.47 16.77 -10.73
N PRO A 40 -15.51 17.37 -11.46
CA PRO A 40 -14.14 17.59 -10.95
C PRO A 40 -14.07 18.31 -9.59
N GLY A 41 -15.05 19.20 -9.31
CA GLY A 41 -15.16 19.91 -8.02
C GLY A 41 -15.53 19.02 -6.83
N ASP A 42 -16.02 17.80 -7.04
CA ASP A 42 -16.42 16.89 -5.96
C ASP A 42 -15.22 16.19 -5.31
N VAL A 43 -14.09 16.10 -6.01
CA VAL A 43 -12.90 15.36 -5.57
C VAL A 43 -12.39 15.80 -4.18
N PRO A 44 -12.19 17.09 -3.87
CA PRO A 44 -11.76 17.52 -2.55
C PRO A 44 -12.74 17.10 -1.44
N VAL A 45 -14.05 17.16 -1.72
CA VAL A 45 -15.10 16.79 -0.76
C VAL A 45 -15.08 15.29 -0.48
N LEU A 46 -14.93 14.47 -1.52
CA LEU A 46 -14.84 13.01 -1.41
C LEU A 46 -13.59 12.58 -0.63
N ILE A 47 -12.42 13.17 -0.90
CA ILE A 47 -11.16 12.88 -0.19
C ILE A 47 -11.29 13.25 1.30
N ARG A 48 -11.80 14.45 1.60
CA ARG A 48 -12.04 14.88 2.98
C ARG A 48 -12.95 13.91 3.72
N ARG A 49 -14.00 13.40 3.05
CA ARG A 49 -14.92 12.42 3.64
C ARG A 49 -14.26 11.06 3.87
N CYS A 50 -13.43 10.57 2.94
CA CYS A 50 -12.67 9.31 3.13
C CYS A 50 -11.85 9.31 4.43
N GLY A 51 -11.29 10.47 4.80
CA GLY A 51 -10.45 10.63 5.99
C GLY A 51 -11.19 10.48 7.32
N THR A 52 -12.51 10.65 7.35
CA THR A 52 -13.30 10.69 8.60
C THR A 52 -14.49 9.73 8.62
N GLU A 53 -14.85 9.11 7.48
CA GLU A 53 -16.03 8.26 7.38
C GLU A 53 -15.91 6.98 8.24
N PRO A 54 -16.81 6.77 9.22
CA PRO A 54 -16.75 5.61 10.10
C PRO A 54 -17.26 4.31 9.43
N ASP A 55 -18.20 4.42 8.48
CA ASP A 55 -18.83 3.25 7.86
C ASP A 55 -17.96 2.67 6.73
N PHE A 56 -17.69 1.36 6.80
CA PHE A 56 -16.85 0.68 5.81
C PHE A 56 -17.45 0.68 4.40
N PHE A 57 -18.76 0.47 4.25
CA PHE A 57 -19.41 0.43 2.94
C PHE A 57 -19.42 1.82 2.31
N VAL A 58 -19.60 2.87 3.11
CA VAL A 58 -19.49 4.25 2.61
C VAL A 58 -18.05 4.56 2.19
N ARG A 59 -17.03 4.14 2.94
CA ARG A 59 -15.61 4.31 2.54
C ARG A 59 -15.28 3.64 1.21
N ASP A 60 -15.70 2.39 1.03
CA ASP A 60 -15.48 1.67 -0.23
C ASP A 60 -16.21 2.37 -1.38
N ARG A 61 -17.42 2.89 -1.12
CA ARG A 61 -18.15 3.66 -2.14
C ARG A 61 -17.50 4.99 -2.49
N LEU A 62 -16.95 5.71 -1.51
CA LEU A 62 -16.18 6.94 -1.76
C LEU A 62 -14.93 6.64 -2.59
N THR A 63 -14.22 5.57 -2.28
CA THR A 63 -13.08 5.09 -3.08
C THR A 63 -13.50 4.80 -4.52
N TRP A 64 -14.58 4.05 -4.72
CA TRP A 64 -15.12 3.80 -6.05
C TRP A 64 -15.46 5.10 -6.76
N ALA A 65 -16.11 6.06 -6.09
CA ALA A 65 -16.47 7.33 -6.71
C ALA A 65 -15.24 8.11 -7.18
N LEU A 66 -14.18 8.15 -6.38
CA LEU A 66 -12.90 8.79 -6.75
C LEU A 66 -12.27 8.17 -8.00
N THR A 67 -12.36 6.84 -8.18
CA THR A 67 -11.85 6.17 -9.39
C THR A 67 -12.63 6.49 -10.68
N ARG A 68 -13.79 7.15 -10.57
CA ARG A 68 -14.61 7.59 -11.70
C ARG A 68 -14.30 9.02 -12.15
N HIS A 69 -13.55 9.77 -11.34
CA HIS A 69 -13.14 11.13 -11.66
C HIS A 69 -11.84 11.14 -12.49
N PRO A 70 -11.58 12.20 -13.29
CA PRO A 70 -10.35 12.30 -14.08
C PRO A 70 -9.09 12.18 -13.21
N ALA A 71 -8.15 11.33 -13.64
CA ALA A 71 -6.92 11.07 -12.89
C ALA A 71 -6.07 12.34 -12.69
N ASP A 72 -6.02 13.23 -13.69
CA ASP A 72 -5.27 14.49 -13.62
C ASP A 72 -5.78 15.43 -12.50
N THR A 73 -7.03 15.29 -12.07
CA THR A 73 -7.59 16.02 -10.92
C THR A 73 -7.44 15.23 -9.63
N THR A 74 -7.69 13.92 -9.67
CA THR A 74 -7.76 13.08 -8.48
C THR A 74 -6.38 12.75 -7.89
N VAL A 75 -5.40 12.43 -8.72
CA VAL A 75 -4.08 11.96 -8.25
C VAL A 75 -3.32 13.01 -7.44
N PRO A 76 -3.20 14.29 -7.87
CA PRO A 76 -2.48 15.30 -7.09
C PRO A 76 -3.05 15.45 -5.67
N LEU A 77 -4.38 15.51 -5.54
CA LEU A 77 -5.05 15.68 -4.24
C LEU A 77 -4.92 14.45 -3.35
N LEU A 78 -4.91 13.24 -3.92
CA LEU A 78 -4.64 12.02 -3.15
C LEU A 78 -3.19 11.98 -2.65
N LEU A 79 -2.22 12.49 -3.41
CA LEU A 79 -0.83 12.59 -2.98
C LEU A 79 -0.65 13.62 -1.84
N GLU A 80 -1.41 14.72 -1.85
CA GLU A 80 -1.47 15.66 -0.72
C GLU A 80 -2.01 14.98 0.55
N ALA A 81 -3.02 14.12 0.43
CA ALA A 81 -3.57 13.36 1.56
C ALA A 81 -2.61 12.30 2.14
N LEU A 82 -1.44 12.08 1.53
CA LEU A 82 -0.38 11.20 2.05
C LEU A 82 0.61 11.91 2.98
N GLN A 83 0.53 13.24 3.11
CA GLN A 83 1.47 14.00 3.91
C GLN A 83 1.44 13.56 5.39
N PRO A 84 2.56 13.67 6.13
CA PRO A 84 2.67 13.15 7.50
C PRO A 84 1.67 13.75 8.50
N ASP A 85 1.19 14.96 8.24
CA ASP A 85 0.19 15.72 8.98
C ASP A 85 -1.26 15.23 8.75
N SER A 86 -1.49 14.43 7.71
CA SER A 86 -2.80 13.85 7.43
C SER A 86 -3.16 12.72 8.40
N ALA A 87 -4.46 12.59 8.70
CA ALA A 87 -4.97 11.53 9.57
C ALA A 87 -4.59 10.13 9.05
N PRO A 88 -4.28 9.14 9.92
CA PRO A 88 -3.93 7.78 9.50
C PRO A 88 -4.94 7.14 8.53
N GLN A 89 -6.23 7.38 8.76
CA GLN A 89 -7.30 6.89 7.90
C GLN A 89 -7.30 7.55 6.51
N ALA A 90 -7.08 8.87 6.45
CA ALA A 90 -6.97 9.59 5.18
C ALA A 90 -5.82 9.04 4.34
N ARG A 91 -4.65 8.84 4.95
CA ARG A 91 -3.48 8.25 4.29
C ARG A 91 -3.74 6.84 3.77
N ALA A 92 -4.36 5.98 4.59
CA ALA A 92 -4.71 4.61 4.20
C ALA A 92 -5.70 4.58 3.02
N GLN A 93 -6.73 5.43 3.05
CA GLN A 93 -7.71 5.55 1.96
C GLN A 93 -7.08 6.13 0.69
N ALA A 94 -6.18 7.11 0.82
CA ALA A 94 -5.47 7.68 -0.30
C ALA A 94 -4.59 6.64 -0.99
N LEU A 95 -3.78 5.88 -0.24
CA LEU A 95 -3.00 4.76 -0.79
C LEU A 95 -3.89 3.71 -1.46
N HIS A 96 -5.00 3.35 -0.82
CA HIS A 96 -5.95 2.38 -1.37
C HIS A 96 -6.54 2.85 -2.71
N THR A 97 -6.95 4.13 -2.77
CA THR A 97 -7.52 4.72 -3.98
C THR A 97 -6.47 4.83 -5.09
N LEU A 98 -5.26 5.32 -4.78
CA LEU A 98 -4.15 5.42 -5.72
C LEU A 98 -3.80 4.07 -6.36
N SER A 99 -3.89 2.97 -5.60
CA SER A 99 -3.67 1.61 -6.14
C SER A 99 -4.70 1.21 -7.21
N LYS A 100 -5.88 1.85 -7.23
CA LYS A 100 -7.00 1.54 -8.15
C LYS A 100 -7.10 2.51 -9.34
N VAL A 101 -6.64 3.76 -9.20
CA VAL A 101 -6.73 4.77 -10.28
C VAL A 101 -5.89 4.40 -11.50
N GLY A 102 -4.87 3.54 -11.33
CA GLY A 102 -4.10 2.99 -12.45
C GLY A 102 -3.21 4.01 -13.18
N ASP A 103 -3.07 5.22 -12.64
CA ASP A 103 -2.19 6.27 -13.17
C ASP A 103 -0.74 6.00 -12.78
N ASP A 104 0.19 6.10 -13.74
CA ASP A 104 1.61 5.84 -13.50
C ASP A 104 2.24 6.83 -12.48
N ARG A 105 1.69 8.03 -12.31
CA ARG A 105 2.10 8.98 -11.26
C ARG A 105 1.83 8.43 -9.86
N ALA A 106 0.81 7.58 -9.71
CA ALA A 106 0.50 6.93 -8.43
C ALA A 106 1.53 5.85 -8.04
N ARG A 107 2.29 5.31 -9.01
CA ARG A 107 3.37 4.34 -8.73
C ARG A 107 4.63 4.95 -8.11
N GLY A 108 4.73 6.29 -8.10
CA GLY A 108 5.98 6.98 -7.79
C GLY A 108 7.10 6.63 -8.79
N PRO A 109 8.28 7.25 -8.70
CA PRO A 109 9.42 6.75 -9.43
C PRO A 109 9.67 5.31 -8.97
N SER A 110 9.62 4.36 -9.90
CA SER A 110 10.11 3.01 -9.65
C SER A 110 11.59 3.14 -9.31
N HIS A 111 11.93 3.19 -8.03
CA HIS A 111 13.30 3.01 -7.61
C HIS A 111 13.77 1.69 -8.24
N PRO A 112 14.88 1.65 -8.97
CA PRO A 112 15.39 0.40 -9.48
C PRO A 112 15.57 -0.51 -8.27
N ARG A 113 14.86 -1.64 -8.25
CA ARG A 113 15.08 -2.67 -7.23
C ARG A 113 16.57 -3.00 -7.31
N PRO A 114 17.34 -2.85 -6.22
CA PRO A 114 18.73 -3.25 -6.24
C PRO A 114 18.79 -4.72 -6.63
N SER A 115 19.53 -5.04 -7.69
CA SER A 115 19.79 -6.42 -8.07
C SER A 115 20.26 -7.18 -6.84
N PRO A 116 19.72 -8.36 -6.53
CA PRO A 116 20.29 -9.18 -5.45
C PRO A 116 21.78 -9.33 -5.73
N PRO A 117 22.66 -9.21 -4.71
CA PRO A 117 24.08 -9.43 -4.92
C PRO A 117 24.22 -10.79 -5.60
N GLY A 118 24.80 -10.77 -6.81
CA GLY A 118 24.83 -11.93 -7.69
C GLY A 118 25.26 -13.14 -6.87
N SER A 119 24.38 -14.14 -6.81
CA SER A 119 24.73 -15.43 -6.24
C SER A 119 25.91 -15.95 -7.06
N ARG A 120 27.13 -15.70 -6.59
CA ARG A 120 28.31 -16.43 -7.04
C ARG A 120 27.99 -17.89 -6.73
N MET A 121 27.53 -18.60 -7.76
CA MET A 121 27.53 -20.05 -7.76
C MET A 121 28.92 -20.47 -7.28
N PRO A 122 29.05 -21.26 -6.20
CA PRO A 122 30.34 -21.81 -5.84
C PRO A 122 30.82 -22.61 -7.04
N THR A 123 31.96 -22.21 -7.61
CA THR A 123 32.63 -22.99 -8.65
C THR A 123 32.82 -24.41 -8.14
N PRO A 124 32.53 -25.47 -8.94
CA PRO A 124 32.83 -26.82 -8.51
C PRO A 124 34.31 -26.89 -8.18
N ARG A 125 34.63 -27.26 -6.93
CA ARG A 125 36.01 -27.55 -6.52
C ARG A 125 36.53 -28.64 -7.45
N SER A 126 37.61 -28.35 -8.17
CA SER A 126 38.34 -29.37 -8.93
C SER A 126 38.62 -30.57 -8.03
N PRO A 127 38.45 -31.81 -8.50
CA PRO A 127 38.81 -32.98 -7.71
C PRO A 127 40.31 -32.96 -7.48
N THR A 128 40.71 -32.76 -6.22
CA THR A 128 42.07 -32.97 -5.76
C THR A 128 42.41 -34.44 -6.00
N VAL A 129 43.28 -34.73 -6.96
CA VAL A 129 43.84 -36.07 -7.14
C VAL A 129 44.77 -36.34 -5.95
N PRO A 130 44.52 -37.36 -5.11
CA PRO A 130 45.42 -37.67 -4.02
C PRO A 130 46.69 -38.33 -4.58
N ARG A 131 47.86 -37.72 -4.31
CA ARG A 131 49.16 -38.42 -4.44
C ARG A 131 49.20 -39.52 -3.37
N SER A 132 49.32 -40.76 -3.83
CA SER A 132 49.64 -41.91 -2.99
C SER A 132 50.96 -41.68 -2.29
N SER A 133 50.92 -41.49 -0.97
CA SER A 133 52.10 -41.57 -0.11
C SER A 133 51.80 -42.52 1.04
N SER A 134 52.59 -43.59 1.03
CA SER A 134 52.63 -44.69 1.96
C SER A 134 53.01 -44.29 3.40
N ALA A 135 52.59 -45.16 4.32
CA ALA A 135 53.15 -45.45 5.64
C ALA A 135 52.44 -44.85 6.86
N GLY A 136 52.24 -45.71 7.86
CA GLY A 136 52.31 -45.31 9.26
C GLY A 136 51.11 -45.69 10.11
N ALA A 137 51.21 -46.81 10.81
CA ALA A 137 50.28 -47.30 11.81
C ALA A 137 50.02 -46.31 12.97
N GLY A 138 48.83 -46.36 13.57
CA GLY A 138 48.57 -45.71 14.86
C GLY A 138 47.12 -45.83 15.32
N ARG A 139 46.87 -46.75 16.25
CA ARG A 139 45.56 -47.04 16.86
C ARG A 139 45.16 -45.98 17.91
N ARG A 140 43.87 -46.03 18.31
CA ARG A 140 43.22 -45.57 19.56
C ARG A 140 42.62 -44.17 19.50
N THR A 141 41.49 -43.80 20.09
CA THR A 141 40.37 -44.44 20.86
C THR A 141 39.37 -43.32 21.14
N CYS A 142 38.10 -43.67 21.43
CA CYS A 142 37.14 -42.89 22.22
C CYS A 142 36.60 -41.58 21.58
N ARG A 143 35.36 -41.12 21.79
CA ARG A 143 34.27 -41.56 22.67
C ARG A 143 32.97 -40.95 22.14
N THR A 144 31.90 -41.69 22.31
CA THR A 144 30.49 -41.30 22.25
C THR A 144 30.20 -39.97 22.97
N ARG A 145 29.40 -39.10 22.33
CA ARG A 145 28.44 -38.25 23.06
C ARG A 145 27.17 -38.02 22.24
N ARG A 146 26.13 -38.74 22.66
CA ARG A 146 24.72 -38.53 22.38
C ARG A 146 24.29 -37.21 23.04
N SER A 147 23.79 -36.25 22.26
CA SER A 147 23.13 -35.04 22.77
C SER A 147 21.66 -35.06 22.39
N THR A 148 20.84 -35.41 23.37
CA THR A 148 19.41 -35.20 23.46
C THR A 148 19.10 -33.74 23.76
N ARG A 149 18.28 -33.06 22.94
CA ARG A 149 17.43 -31.90 23.27
C ARG A 149 16.50 -31.69 22.06
N ARG A 150 15.20 -31.38 22.16
CA ARG A 150 14.19 -31.34 23.23
C ARG A 150 12.90 -30.98 22.45
N ASN A 151 11.83 -31.76 22.60
CA ASN A 151 10.57 -31.52 21.90
C ASN A 151 9.66 -30.59 22.72
N CYS A 152 8.86 -29.82 22.01
CA CYS A 152 7.87 -28.86 22.47
C CYS A 152 6.64 -29.55 23.10
N ALA A 153 6.06 -28.90 24.12
CA ALA A 153 4.67 -28.99 24.58
C ALA A 153 4.46 -27.71 25.42
N ASP A 154 3.63 -26.74 25.02
CA ASP A 154 2.16 -26.69 25.11
C ASP A 154 1.60 -27.10 26.48
N GLY A 155 0.98 -26.14 27.15
CA GLY A 155 0.38 -26.21 28.48
C GLY A 155 0.40 -24.85 29.17
#